data_AF-A0A2N9GX02-F1
#
_entry.id   AF-A0A2N9GX02-F1
#
_cell.length_a   1.000
_cell.length_b   1.000
_cell.length_c   1.000
_cell.angle_alpha   90.00
_cell.angle_beta   90.00
_cell.angle_gamma   90.00
#
_symmetry.space_group_name_H-M   'P 1'
#
loop_
_entity.id
_entity.type
_entity.pdbx_description
1 polymer ?
#
loop_
_entity_poly.entity_id
_entity_poly.type
_entity_poly.pdbx_seq_one_letter_code
_entity_poly.pdbx_strand_id
1 'polypeptide(L)'
;MDFLHTQNPKCPTKHNKQRLNPDQVSLLERSFISNTKLEPERKLQLANQLGVPPRQVAIWYQNKRARWKTQSLELDYNELQQKVEIALVEKRRLEKEVERLKGELEKAQEMVLALNQKGSKVSCNSISFDEAGSSSFVENGEILPLHEELYACLIGVDGSSWK
;
A
#
# COMPACT_ATOMS: atom_id res chain seq x y z
N MET A 1 -63.37 16.26 -23.99
CA MET A 1 -62.78 15.00 -23.48
C MET A 1 -61.42 15.42 -22.97
N ASP A 2 -61.42 15.98 -21.76
CA ASP A 2 -60.30 16.76 -21.25
C ASP A 2 -59.77 16.05 -20.02
N PHE A 3 -58.53 15.60 -20.17
CA PHE A 3 -57.83 14.68 -19.30
C PHE A 3 -57.81 15.18 -17.86
N LEU A 4 -58.30 14.35 -16.94
CA LEU A 4 -58.07 14.48 -15.51
C LEU A 4 -56.56 14.55 -15.29
N HIS A 5 -56.06 15.75 -15.01
CA HIS A 5 -54.73 15.94 -14.44
C HIS A 5 -54.77 15.38 -13.01
N THR A 6 -54.43 14.10 -12.89
CA THR A 6 -54.09 13.44 -11.64
C THR A 6 -52.94 14.21 -11.00
N GLN A 7 -53.28 15.08 -10.04
CA GLN A 7 -52.32 15.62 -9.10
C GLN A 7 -51.79 14.45 -8.28
N ASN A 8 -50.61 13.97 -8.67
CA ASN A 8 -49.79 13.07 -7.89
C ASN A 8 -49.58 13.70 -6.49
N PRO A 9 -49.98 13.05 -5.39
CA PRO A 9 -49.76 13.61 -4.07
C PRO A 9 -48.25 13.74 -3.83
N LYS A 10 -47.79 15.00 -3.73
CA LYS A 10 -46.47 15.33 -3.21
C LYS A 10 -46.32 14.65 -1.85
N CYS A 11 -45.37 13.74 -1.73
CA CYS A 11 -44.96 13.18 -0.44
C CYS A 11 -43.65 13.84 0.02
N PRO A 12 -43.67 14.99 0.71
CA PRO A 12 -42.56 15.41 1.53
C PRO A 12 -42.82 14.90 2.97
N THR A 13 -42.66 13.61 3.23
CA THR A 13 -42.71 13.14 4.62
C THR A 13 -41.35 13.37 5.24
N LYS A 14 -41.31 14.21 6.28
CA LYS A 14 -40.18 14.38 7.19
C LYS A 14 -39.83 12.99 7.75
N HIS A 15 -38.94 12.27 7.09
CA HIS A 15 -38.44 11.01 7.60
C HIS A 15 -37.71 11.32 8.90
N ASN A 16 -38.32 10.94 10.02
CA ASN A 16 -37.78 11.13 11.35
C ASN A 16 -36.33 10.65 11.33
N LYS A 17 -35.38 11.57 11.53
CA LYS A 17 -33.94 11.30 11.63
C LYS A 17 -33.61 10.59 12.95
N GLN A 18 -34.47 9.68 13.38
CA GLN A 18 -34.34 9.02 14.66
C GLN A 18 -33.21 8.02 14.54
N ARG A 19 -32.21 8.18 15.39
CA ARG A 19 -31.05 7.29 15.46
C ARG A 19 -31.54 5.88 15.80
N LEU A 20 -31.00 4.88 15.11
CA LEU A 20 -31.30 3.48 15.42
C LEU A 20 -30.85 3.18 16.85
N ASN A 21 -31.67 2.45 17.60
CA ASN A 21 -31.31 2.01 18.93
C ASN A 21 -30.22 0.89 18.86
N PRO A 22 -29.51 0.61 19.97
CA PRO A 22 -28.44 -0.38 19.97
C PRO A 22 -28.89 -1.79 19.55
N ASP A 23 -30.09 -2.22 19.96
CA ASP A 23 -30.63 -3.54 19.63
C ASP A 23 -30.94 -3.68 18.14
N GLN A 24 -31.49 -2.63 17.53
CA GLN A 24 -31.73 -2.52 16.10
C GLN A 24 -30.42 -2.59 15.32
N VAL A 25 -29.39 -1.89 15.80
CA VAL A 25 -28.05 -1.96 15.19
C VAL A 25 -27.49 -3.37 15.31
N SER A 26 -27.58 -4.01 16.47
CA SER A 26 -27.10 -5.39 16.67
C SER A 26 -27.74 -6.39 15.71
N LEU A 27 -29.05 -6.30 15.47
CA LEU A 27 -29.74 -7.16 14.51
C LEU A 27 -29.29 -6.88 13.06
N LEU A 28 -29.12 -5.61 12.70
CA LEU A 28 -28.58 -5.22 11.38
C LEU A 28 -27.14 -5.71 11.20
N GLU A 29 -26.31 -5.67 12.24
CA GLU A 29 -24.94 -6.18 12.22
C GLU A 29 -24.88 -7.69 12.04
N ARG A 30 -25.68 -8.45 12.80
CA ARG A 30 -25.81 -9.90 12.61
C ARG A 30 -26.23 -10.23 11.18
N SER A 31 -27.22 -9.51 10.65
CA SER A 31 -27.68 -9.68 9.28
C SER A 31 -26.59 -9.35 8.25
N PHE A 32 -25.80 -8.29 8.48
CA PHE A 32 -24.71 -7.87 7.61
C PHE A 32 -23.56 -8.87 7.57
N ILE A 33 -23.20 -9.47 8.72
CA ILE A 33 -22.14 -10.49 8.79
C ILE A 33 -22.54 -11.72 7.96
N SER A 34 -23.82 -12.11 7.97
CA SER A 34 -24.32 -13.21 7.14
C SER A 34 -24.35 -12.87 5.65
N ASN A 35 -24.75 -11.64 5.29
CA ASN A 35 -24.77 -11.17 3.91
C ASN A 35 -24.57 -9.65 3.83
N THR A 36 -23.48 -9.24 3.18
CA THR A 36 -23.09 -7.85 3.00
C THR A 36 -23.93 -7.12 1.94
N LYS A 37 -24.59 -7.87 1.05
CA LYS A 37 -25.54 -7.35 0.06
C LYS A 37 -26.94 -7.32 0.65
N LEU A 38 -27.61 -6.18 0.48
CA LEU A 38 -28.97 -5.97 0.96
C LEU A 38 -29.96 -6.18 -0.19
N GLU A 39 -30.52 -7.37 -0.28
CA GLU A 39 -31.57 -7.68 -1.26
C GLU A 39 -32.88 -6.93 -0.95
N PRO A 40 -33.69 -6.57 -1.96
CA PRO A 40 -34.93 -5.82 -1.77
C PRO A 40 -35.92 -6.49 -0.80
N GLU A 41 -36.08 -7.80 -0.92
CA GLU A 41 -36.96 -8.61 -0.06
C GLU A 41 -36.46 -8.60 1.39
N ARG A 42 -35.17 -8.87 1.58
CA ARG A 42 -34.55 -8.87 2.91
C ARG A 42 -34.61 -7.49 3.56
N LYS A 43 -34.49 -6.41 2.79
CA LYS A 43 -34.64 -5.04 3.27
C LYS A 43 -36.03 -4.79 3.86
N LEU A 44 -37.08 -5.25 3.18
CA LEU A 44 -38.46 -5.12 3.67
C LEU A 44 -38.66 -5.95 4.94
N GLN A 45 -38.15 -7.18 4.98
CA GLN A 45 -38.22 -8.03 6.18
C GLN A 45 -37.52 -7.38 7.39
N LEU A 46 -36.30 -6.88 7.20
CA LEU A 46 -35.56 -6.18 8.25
C LEU A 46 -36.27 -4.90 8.71
N ALA A 47 -36.80 -4.11 7.77
CA ALA A 47 -37.56 -2.91 8.10
C ALA A 47 -38.78 -3.21 8.97
N ASN A 48 -39.53 -4.26 8.62
CA ASN A 48 -40.70 -4.70 9.36
C ASN A 48 -40.33 -5.24 10.75
N GLN A 49 -39.29 -6.08 10.84
CA GLN A 49 -38.82 -6.65 12.12
C GLN A 49 -38.31 -5.57 13.09
N LEU A 50 -37.65 -4.54 12.55
CA LEU A 50 -37.05 -3.46 13.34
C LEU A 50 -38.01 -2.30 13.62
N GLY A 51 -39.16 -2.25 12.93
CA GLY A 51 -40.11 -1.15 13.00
C GLY A 51 -39.55 0.17 12.43
N VAL A 52 -38.63 0.11 11.45
CA VAL A 52 -37.97 1.29 10.88
C VAL A 52 -38.22 1.41 9.38
N PRO A 53 -38.16 2.61 8.79
CA PRO A 53 -38.34 2.78 7.35
C PRO A 53 -37.30 1.99 6.53
N PRO A 54 -37.69 1.33 5.41
CA PRO A 54 -36.76 0.60 4.54
C PRO A 54 -35.57 1.44 4.05
N ARG A 55 -35.78 2.76 3.89
CA ARG A 55 -34.72 3.72 3.54
C ARG A 55 -33.62 3.79 4.60
N GLN A 56 -33.98 3.71 5.88
CA GLN A 56 -33.01 3.76 6.98
C GLN A 56 -32.15 2.51 7.04
N VAL A 57 -32.75 1.33 6.79
CA VAL A 57 -32.01 0.07 6.61
C VAL A 57 -31.02 0.18 5.43
N ALA A 58 -31.47 0.73 4.29
CA ALA A 58 -30.62 0.91 3.13
C ALA A 58 -29.42 1.84 3.40
N ILE A 59 -29.66 3.00 4.04
CA ILE A 59 -28.60 3.95 4.42
C ILE A 59 -27.63 3.30 5.42
N TRP A 60 -28.15 2.57 6.39
CA TRP A 60 -27.31 1.88 7.37
C TRP A 60 -26.37 0.88 6.68
N TYR A 61 -26.89 0.05 5.76
CA TYR A 61 -26.08 -0.90 4.98
C TYR A 61 -25.04 -0.19 4.09
N GLN A 62 -25.40 0.93 3.47
CA GLN A 62 -24.45 1.75 2.71
C GLN A 62 -23.32 2.28 3.59
N ASN A 63 -23.65 2.86 4.75
CA ASN A 63 -22.68 3.37 5.71
C ASN A 63 -21.80 2.25 6.28
N LYS A 64 -22.38 1.09 6.59
CA LYS A 64 -21.64 -0.07 7.09
C LYS A 64 -20.64 -0.56 6.05
N ARG A 65 -21.02 -0.65 4.76
CA ARG A 65 -20.09 -0.98 3.67
C ARG A 65 -19.01 0.06 3.47
N ALA A 66 -19.33 1.35 3.57
CA ALA A 66 -18.34 2.42 3.48
C ALA A 66 -17.30 2.29 4.58
N ARG A 67 -17.74 2.13 5.84
CA ARG A 67 -16.85 1.92 6.99
C ARG A 67 -16.02 0.65 6.86
N TRP A 68 -16.63 -0.46 6.43
CA TRP A 68 -15.93 -1.72 6.18
C TRP A 68 -14.83 -1.56 5.12
N LYS A 69 -15.14 -0.87 4.02
CA LYS A 69 -14.15 -0.59 2.97
C LYS A 69 -13.00 0.26 3.50
N THR A 70 -13.29 1.31 4.26
CA THR A 70 -12.26 2.15 4.90
C THR A 70 -11.39 1.31 5.84
N GLN A 71 -11.99 0.51 6.73
CA GLN A 71 -11.25 -0.36 7.65
C GLN A 71 -10.38 -1.38 6.90
N SER A 72 -10.87 -1.98 5.82
CA SER A 72 -10.08 -2.88 4.99
C SER A 72 -8.87 -2.17 4.39
N LEU A 73 -9.07 -0.97 3.82
CA LEU A 73 -7.97 -0.19 3.24
C LEU A 73 -6.93 0.23 4.28
N GLU A 74 -7.36 0.59 5.49
CA GLU A 74 -6.46 0.91 6.60
C GLU A 74 -5.61 -0.32 6.99
N LEU A 75 -6.21 -1.51 7.06
CA LEU A 75 -5.47 -2.75 7.33
C LEU A 75 -4.48 -3.07 6.21
N ASP A 76 -4.92 -3.00 4.95
CA ASP A 76 -4.08 -3.28 3.79
C ASP A 76 -2.89 -2.30 3.72
N TYR A 77 -3.13 -1.02 4.00
CA TYR A 77 -2.10 0.01 4.08
C TYR A 77 -1.07 -0.31 5.17
N ASN A 78 -1.54 -0.65 6.38
CA ASN A 78 -0.65 -1.01 7.49
C ASN A 78 0.17 -2.27 7.21
N GLU A 79 -0.39 -3.25 6.51
CA GLU A 79 0.35 -4.44 6.07
C GLU A 79 1.43 -4.06 5.04
N LEU A 80 1.08 -3.23 4.05
CA LEU A 80 2.03 -2.77 3.05
C LEU A 80 3.16 -1.94 3.68
N GLN A 81 2.84 -1.05 4.62
CA GLN A 81 3.82 -0.25 5.34
C GLN A 81 4.81 -1.13 6.12
N GLN A 82 4.34 -2.17 6.80
CA GLN A 82 5.22 -3.13 7.48
C GLN A 82 6.15 -3.86 6.50
N LYS A 83 5.64 -4.28 5.33
CA LYS A 83 6.46 -4.93 4.29
C LYS A 83 7.55 -3.99 3.77
N VAL A 84 7.23 -2.71 3.58
CA VAL A 84 8.20 -1.69 3.17
C VAL A 84 9.30 -1.52 4.22
N GLU A 85 8.93 -1.38 5.50
CA GLU A 85 9.91 -1.25 6.58
C GLU A 85 10.87 -2.45 6.64
N ILE A 86 10.33 -3.67 6.57
CA ILE A 86 11.13 -4.90 6.55
C ILE A 86 12.09 -4.90 5.36
N ALA A 87 11.62 -4.54 4.17
CA ALA A 87 12.44 -4.49 2.97
C ALA A 87 13.55 -3.42 3.06
N LEU A 88 13.28 -2.27 3.68
CA LEU A 88 14.26 -1.21 3.90
C LEU A 88 15.36 -1.65 4.87
N VAL A 89 15.00 -2.33 5.96
CA VAL A 89 15.97 -2.90 6.91
C VAL A 89 16.86 -3.92 6.22
N GLU A 90 16.27 -4.82 5.42
CA GLU A 90 17.01 -5.84 4.68
C GLU A 90 17.92 -5.24 3.62
N LYS A 91 17.44 -4.24 2.86
CA LYS A 91 18.26 -3.48 1.91
C LYS A 91 19.48 -2.89 2.60
N ARG A 92 19.30 -2.21 3.73
CA ARG A 92 20.40 -1.58 4.49
C ARG A 92 21.41 -2.62 5.01
N ARG A 93 20.93 -3.82 5.36
CA ARG A 93 21.77 -4.95 5.75
C ARG A 93 22.62 -5.44 4.57
N LEU A 94 22.00 -5.64 3.41
CA LEU A 94 22.67 -6.09 2.19
C LEU A 94 23.69 -5.06 1.69
N GLU A 95 23.38 -3.76 1.74
CA GLU A 95 24.32 -2.70 1.38
C GLU A 95 25.60 -2.75 2.22
N LYS A 96 25.47 -2.94 3.54
CA LYS A 96 26.62 -3.12 4.44
C LYS A 96 27.44 -4.36 4.10
N GLU A 97 26.77 -5.46 3.76
CA GLU A 97 27.44 -6.71 3.41
C GLU A 97 28.17 -6.60 2.06
N VAL A 98 27.57 -5.94 1.08
CA VAL A 98 28.22 -5.62 -0.21
C VAL A 98 29.47 -4.78 0.01
N GLU A 99 29.38 -3.74 0.83
CA GLU A 99 30.54 -2.89 1.14
C GLU A 99 31.66 -3.67 1.83
N ARG A 100 31.31 -4.52 2.81
CA ARG A 100 32.27 -5.42 3.47
C ARG A 100 32.97 -6.34 2.48
N LEU A 101 32.21 -7.00 1.60
CA LEU A 101 32.73 -7.94 0.61
C LEU A 101 33.60 -7.24 -0.44
N LYS A 102 33.23 -6.02 -0.86
CA LYS A 102 34.07 -5.19 -1.75
C LYS A 102 35.44 -4.89 -1.11
N GLY A 103 35.44 -4.47 0.16
CA GLY A 103 36.69 -4.22 0.88
C GLY A 103 37.55 -5.48 1.10
N GLU A 104 36.94 -6.66 1.25
CA GLU A 104 37.68 -7.93 1.29
C GLU A 104 38.27 -8.31 -0.06
N LEU A 105 37.53 -8.07 -1.15
CA LEU A 105 37.99 -8.32 -2.51
C LEU A 105 39.19 -7.44 -2.86
N GLU A 106 39.14 -6.15 -2.52
CA GLU A 106 40.24 -5.20 -2.75
C GLU A 106 41.50 -5.65 -2.02
N LYS A 107 41.41 -5.98 -0.73
CA LYS A 107 42.54 -6.53 0.05
C LYS A 107 43.10 -7.81 -0.56
N ALA A 108 42.25 -8.71 -1.02
CA ALA A 108 42.69 -9.95 -1.67
C ALA A 108 43.43 -9.66 -2.99
N GLN A 109 42.93 -8.72 -3.79
CA GLN A 109 43.59 -8.26 -5.02
C GLN A 109 44.96 -7.63 -4.73
N GLU A 110 45.06 -6.78 -3.71
CA GLU A 110 46.33 -6.19 -3.24
C GLU A 110 47.33 -7.28 -2.80
N MET A 111 46.89 -8.27 -2.03
CA MET A 111 47.74 -9.39 -1.60
C MET A 111 48.27 -10.21 -2.79
N VAL A 112 47.42 -10.50 -3.78
CA VAL A 112 47.82 -11.22 -5.00
C VAL A 112 48.85 -10.41 -5.80
N LEU A 113 48.64 -9.10 -5.96
CA LEU A 113 49.59 -8.22 -6.65
C LEU A 113 50.95 -8.17 -5.93
N ALA A 114 50.95 -8.11 -4.60
CA ALA A 114 52.17 -8.10 -3.80
C ALA A 114 52.97 -9.43 -3.90
N LEU A 115 52.28 -10.57 -4.01
CA LEU A 115 52.93 -11.88 -4.19
C LEU A 115 53.54 -12.05 -5.59
N ASN A 116 52.84 -11.58 -6.63
CA ASN A 116 53.37 -11.60 -8.00
C ASN A 116 54.64 -10.75 -8.16
N GLN A 117 54.75 -9.62 -7.44
CA GLN A 117 55.95 -8.78 -7.45
C GLN A 117 57.16 -9.43 -6.74
N LYS A 118 56.93 -10.27 -5.72
CA LYS A 118 58.00 -11.02 -5.01
C LYS A 118 58.42 -12.31 -5.72
N GLY A 119 57.60 -12.83 -6.65
CA GLY A 119 57.92 -14.00 -7.46
C GLY A 119 58.75 -13.73 -8.72
N SER A 120 58.92 -12.46 -9.13
CA SER A 120 59.59 -12.10 -10.39
C SER A 120 61.06 -11.70 -10.17
N LYS A 121 61.90 -12.69 -9.85
CA LYS A 121 63.34 -12.67 -10.18
C LYS A 121 63.69 -13.89 -11.03
N VAL A 122 62.91 -14.11 -12.08
CA VAL A 122 63.35 -14.87 -13.25
C VAL A 122 62.97 -14.05 -14.47
N SER A 123 64.02 -13.56 -15.13
CA SER A 123 63.95 -12.92 -16.44
C SER A 123 63.30 -13.85 -17.45
N CYS A 124 62.23 -13.39 -18.10
CA CYS A 124 61.99 -13.71 -19.50
C CYS A 124 61.31 -12.54 -20.21
N ASN A 125 61.79 -12.34 -21.44
CA ASN A 125 61.55 -11.19 -22.29
C ASN A 125 60.08 -11.02 -22.71
N SER A 126 59.78 -9.76 -22.99
CA SER A 126 58.62 -9.17 -23.64
C SER A 126 57.94 -10.05 -24.69
N ILE A 127 56.61 -10.16 -24.60
CA ILE A 127 55.74 -10.31 -25.77
C ILE A 127 54.56 -9.35 -25.59
N SER A 128 54.58 -8.29 -26.39
CA SER A 128 53.46 -7.41 -26.67
C SER A 128 52.37 -8.18 -27.41
N PHE A 129 51.15 -8.16 -26.88
CA PHE A 129 49.97 -8.72 -27.50
C PHE A 129 48.89 -7.63 -27.54
N ASP A 130 48.64 -7.11 -28.75
CA ASP A 130 47.54 -6.22 -29.03
C ASP A 130 46.29 -7.05 -29.31
N GLU A 131 45.19 -6.80 -28.60
CA GLU A 131 43.87 -7.23 -29.05
C GLU A 131 42.81 -6.18 -28.67
N ALA A 132 42.37 -5.44 -29.70
CA ALA A 132 41.20 -4.58 -29.62
C ALA A 132 39.94 -5.43 -29.78
N GLY A 133 39.06 -5.42 -28.78
CA GLY A 133 37.87 -6.27 -28.77
C GLY A 133 36.82 -5.85 -27.73
N SER A 134 36.14 -4.75 -28.02
CA SER A 134 34.73 -4.40 -27.74
C SER A 134 33.93 -4.95 -26.53
N SER A 135 33.14 -4.02 -25.98
CA SER A 135 31.79 -4.17 -25.40
C SER A 135 31.64 -4.35 -23.89
N SER A 136 31.02 -3.34 -23.27
CA SER A 136 29.85 -3.39 -22.36
C SER A 136 29.97 -2.23 -21.35
N PHE A 137 29.09 -1.23 -21.44
CA PHE A 137 27.76 -1.20 -20.81
C PHE A 137 27.85 -0.95 -19.30
N VAL A 138 27.27 0.21 -18.94
CA VAL A 138 26.81 0.75 -17.63
C VAL A 138 27.81 0.95 -16.50
N GLU A 139 27.98 2.22 -16.15
CA GLU A 139 27.86 2.67 -14.76
C GLU A 139 27.00 3.95 -14.73
N ASN A 140 25.67 3.75 -14.85
CA ASN A 140 24.74 4.64 -14.16
C ASN A 140 24.48 3.96 -12.82
N GLY A 141 25.23 4.38 -11.80
CA GLY A 141 25.15 3.87 -10.44
C GLY A 141 24.89 4.96 -9.41
N GLU A 142 24.46 6.15 -9.83
CA GLU A 142 23.83 7.10 -8.92
C GLU A 142 22.42 6.59 -8.59
N ILE A 143 22.31 5.73 -7.58
CA ILE A 143 21.04 5.52 -6.90
C ILE A 143 20.76 6.82 -6.14
N LEU A 144 20.03 7.68 -6.84
CA LEU A 144 19.53 8.97 -6.42
C LEU A 144 18.99 8.94 -4.97
N PRO A 145 19.37 9.93 -4.13
CA PRO A 145 18.74 10.23 -2.83
C PRO A 145 17.23 10.50 -2.92
N LEU A 146 16.72 10.72 -4.14
CA LEU A 146 15.34 11.08 -4.42
C LEU A 146 14.32 10.02 -3.97
N HIS A 147 14.70 8.75 -3.81
CA HIS A 147 13.76 7.73 -3.31
C HIS A 147 13.48 7.88 -1.80
N GLU A 148 14.44 8.34 -1.01
CA GLU A 148 14.20 8.65 0.41
C GLU A 148 13.39 9.94 0.58
N GLU A 149 13.62 10.96 -0.26
CA GLU A 149 12.85 12.21 -0.23
C GLU A 149 11.40 12.01 -0.68
N LEU A 150 11.16 11.18 -1.71
CA LEU A 150 9.82 10.82 -2.15
C LEU A 150 9.09 9.96 -1.11
N TYR A 151 9.81 9.08 -0.41
CA TYR A 151 9.26 8.34 0.72
C TYR A 151 8.90 9.30 1.86
N ALA A 152 9.80 10.19 2.28
CA ALA A 152 9.57 11.20 3.33
C ALA A 152 8.36 12.12 3.03
N CYS A 153 8.22 12.57 1.78
CA CYS A 153 7.05 13.32 1.30
C CYS A 153 5.73 12.53 1.42
N LEU A 154 5.77 11.20 1.26
CA LEU A 154 4.61 10.33 1.29
C LEU A 154 4.19 9.91 2.71
N ILE A 155 5.15 9.76 3.64
CA ILE A 155 4.89 9.44 5.07
C ILE A 155 4.60 10.66 5.96
N GLY A 156 4.61 11.87 5.40
CA GLY A 156 4.06 13.06 6.06
C GLY A 156 4.73 13.41 7.39
N VAL A 157 6.05 13.26 7.50
CA VAL A 157 6.81 13.64 8.69
C VAL A 157 7.20 15.11 8.66
N ASP A 158 6.29 15.99 8.22
CA ASP A 158 6.48 17.43 8.36
C ASP A 158 5.56 17.96 9.46
N GLY A 159 6.14 18.00 10.66
CA GLY A 159 5.66 18.87 11.72
C GLY A 159 5.77 20.32 11.26
N SER A 160 4.72 20.83 10.62
CA SER A 160 4.58 22.26 10.35
C SER A 160 3.11 22.67 10.43
N SER A 161 2.75 23.08 11.65
CA SER A 161 1.87 24.20 11.96
C SER A 161 0.74 24.49 10.96
N TRP A 162 -0.43 23.87 11.17
CA TRP A 162 -1.69 24.45 10.73
C TRP A 162 -2.06 25.55 11.72
N LYS A 163 -1.87 26.81 11.32
CA LYS A 163 -2.36 28.00 12.02
C LYS A 163 -3.46 28.65 11.20
#